data_AF-A0A924NKE4-F1
#
_entry.id   AF-A0A924NKE4-F1
#
_cell.length_a   1.000
_cell.length_b   1.000
_cell.length_c   1.000
_cell.angle_alpha   90.00
_cell.angle_beta   90.00
_cell.angle_gamma   90.00
#
_symmetry.space_group_name_H-M   'P 1'
#
loop_
_entity.id
_entity.type
_entity.pdbx_description
1 polymer ?
#
loop_
_entity_poly.entity_id
_entity_poly.type
_entity_poly.pdbx_seq_one_letter_code
_entity_poly.pdbx_strand_id
1 'polypeptide(L)'
;ATTSTMMYGHVDQPHHWVAHLQLLAQLQGETGGFTEFVPLPFVHTNAPIYLAGLARPGPTVRDNRAVHAVARLVLSGAIDHVQCSWVKLGVDQCRQVLSGGVDDLGGTLMEETISRMAGSQHGSRKSVEDLEELVTSAGRTPRQRTTTYGEVPPERHAAARRRSPAPLPLLS
;
A
#
# COMPACT_ATOMS: atom_id res chain seq x y z
N ALA A 1 4.14 -15.44 -10.06
CA ALA A 1 4.29 -14.04 -9.67
C ALA A 1 2.97 -13.54 -9.11
N THR A 2 2.91 -13.32 -7.80
CA THR A 2 1.73 -12.84 -7.07
C THR A 2 2.14 -11.89 -5.95
N THR A 3 1.16 -11.24 -5.34
CA THR A 3 1.33 -10.32 -4.22
C THR A 3 1.17 -11.04 -2.89
N SER A 4 2.03 -10.75 -1.91
CA SER A 4 1.84 -11.14 -0.52
C SER A 4 1.30 -9.97 0.29
N THR A 5 0.40 -10.22 1.24
CA THR A 5 -0.21 -9.15 2.05
C THR A 5 -0.32 -9.54 3.52
N MET A 6 -0.25 -8.56 4.41
CA MET A 6 -0.49 -8.75 5.84
C MET A 6 -1.33 -7.59 6.37
N MET A 7 -2.51 -7.89 6.92
CA MET A 7 -3.24 -6.91 7.72
C MET A 7 -2.59 -6.74 9.09
N TYR A 8 -2.48 -5.51 9.59
CA TYR A 8 -1.90 -5.25 10.89
C TYR A 8 -2.57 -4.11 11.68
N GLY A 9 -2.39 -4.10 13.00
CA GLY A 9 -2.93 -3.05 13.87
C GLY A 9 -4.36 -3.32 14.35
N HIS A 10 -4.81 -4.55 14.24
CA HIS A 10 -6.08 -5.07 14.75
C HIS A 10 -5.86 -5.77 16.12
N VAL A 11 -6.17 -7.06 16.22
CA VAL A 11 -6.03 -7.89 17.45
C VAL A 11 -4.61 -8.44 17.64
N ASP A 12 -3.76 -8.24 16.65
CA ASP A 12 -2.41 -8.72 16.56
C ASP A 12 -1.40 -7.93 17.40
N GLN A 13 -0.21 -8.51 17.53
CA GLN A 13 0.89 -8.00 18.33
C GLN A 13 2.18 -8.07 17.50
N PRO A 14 3.24 -7.33 17.86
CA PRO A 14 4.46 -7.28 17.06
C PRO A 14 5.08 -8.65 16.72
N HIS A 15 4.99 -9.62 17.63
CA HIS A 15 5.51 -10.97 17.36
C HIS A 15 4.70 -11.71 16.28
N HIS A 16 3.40 -11.44 16.14
CA HIS A 16 2.58 -11.97 15.04
C HIS A 16 3.04 -11.40 13.69
N TRP A 17 3.42 -10.12 13.64
CA TRP A 17 3.93 -9.47 12.42
C TRP A 17 5.24 -10.12 11.96
N VAL A 18 6.17 -10.30 12.90
CA VAL A 18 7.47 -10.91 12.62
C VAL A 18 7.30 -12.36 12.15
N ALA A 19 6.46 -13.14 12.84
CA ALA A 19 6.18 -14.53 12.45
C ALA A 19 5.59 -14.62 11.04
N HIS A 20 4.66 -13.72 10.69
CA HIS A 20 4.09 -13.66 9.35
C HIS A 20 5.14 -13.34 8.28
N LEU A 21 6.01 -12.34 8.52
CA LEU A 21 7.09 -11.98 7.59
C LEU A 21 8.10 -13.11 7.41
N GLN A 22 8.45 -13.83 8.48
CA GLN A 22 9.33 -15.00 8.40
C GLN A 22 8.71 -16.13 7.58
N LEU A 23 7.41 -16.39 7.77
CA LEU A 23 6.69 -17.37 6.97
C LEU A 23 6.69 -16.99 5.48
N LEU A 24 6.47 -15.71 5.16
CA LEU A 24 6.55 -15.24 3.77
C LEU A 24 7.95 -15.44 3.18
N ALA A 25 9.01 -15.12 3.92
CA ALA A 25 10.39 -15.35 3.46
C ALA A 25 10.69 -16.83 3.21
N GLN A 26 10.22 -17.72 4.09
CA GLN A 26 10.35 -19.17 3.90
C GLN A 26 9.61 -19.65 2.65
N LEU A 27 8.33 -19.31 2.51
CA LEU A 27 7.52 -19.68 1.35
C LEU A 27 8.12 -19.13 0.04
N GLN A 28 8.70 -17.95 0.09
CA GLN A 28 9.41 -17.37 -1.04
C GLN A 28 10.66 -18.17 -1.41
N GLY A 29 11.43 -18.63 -0.43
CA GLY A 29 12.58 -19.52 -0.67
C GLY A 29 12.19 -20.86 -1.30
N GLU A 30 10.99 -21.37 -1.00
CA GLU A 30 10.47 -22.62 -1.55
C GLU A 30 9.86 -22.44 -2.96
N THR A 31 9.18 -21.31 -3.21
CA THR A 31 8.31 -21.14 -4.38
C THR A 31 8.75 -20.06 -5.37
N GLY A 32 9.48 -19.04 -4.91
CA GLY A 32 9.82 -17.84 -5.70
C GLY A 32 8.60 -17.06 -6.22
N GLY A 33 7.42 -17.27 -5.62
CA GLY A 33 6.15 -16.85 -6.20
C GLY A 33 5.81 -15.37 -6.03
N PHE A 34 6.37 -14.70 -5.00
CA PHE A 34 6.02 -13.35 -4.63
C PHE A 34 6.86 -12.30 -5.37
N THR A 35 6.20 -11.28 -5.89
CA THR A 35 6.86 -10.09 -6.45
C THR A 35 6.95 -8.96 -5.45
N GLU A 36 6.00 -8.87 -4.52
CA GLU A 36 5.92 -7.77 -3.56
C GLU A 36 5.27 -8.19 -2.25
N PHE A 37 5.51 -7.39 -1.22
CA PHE A 37 4.81 -7.43 0.05
C PHE A 37 4.04 -6.13 0.29
N VAL A 38 2.75 -6.27 0.60
CA VAL A 38 1.85 -5.15 0.88
C VAL A 38 1.33 -5.22 2.32
N PRO A 39 1.91 -4.44 3.25
CA PRO A 39 1.33 -4.25 4.57
C PRO A 39 0.05 -3.42 4.49
N LEU A 40 -1.03 -3.90 5.10
CA LEU A 40 -2.35 -3.30 5.08
C LEU A 40 -2.76 -2.87 6.49
N PRO A 41 -2.61 -1.58 6.86
CA PRO A 41 -3.05 -1.13 8.18
C PRO A 41 -4.57 -1.31 8.30
N PHE A 42 -5.00 -1.77 9.47
CA PHE A 42 -6.40 -1.99 9.80
C PHE A 42 -7.15 -0.65 9.91
N VAL A 43 -8.19 -0.48 9.09
CA VAL A 43 -9.11 0.66 9.15
C VAL A 43 -10.34 0.20 9.94
N HIS A 44 -10.54 0.80 11.11
CA HIS A 44 -11.41 0.25 12.14
C HIS A 44 -12.86 0.78 12.12
N THR A 45 -13.09 1.97 11.54
CA THR A 45 -14.32 2.76 11.70
C THR A 45 -15.61 1.97 11.49
N ASN A 46 -15.63 1.12 10.46
CA ASN A 46 -16.79 0.29 10.11
C ASN A 46 -16.56 -1.22 10.29
N ALA A 47 -15.48 -1.63 10.93
CA ALA A 47 -15.11 -3.04 11.08
C ALA A 47 -15.89 -3.70 12.23
N PRO A 48 -16.66 -4.80 12.01
CA PRO A 48 -17.45 -5.43 13.06
C PRO A 48 -16.66 -5.83 14.32
N ILE A 49 -15.42 -6.30 14.14
CA ILE A 49 -14.55 -6.69 15.26
C ILE A 49 -14.15 -5.49 16.15
N TYR A 50 -14.02 -4.31 15.56
CA TYR A 50 -13.77 -3.08 16.33
C TYR A 50 -15.04 -2.60 17.03
N LEU A 51 -16.17 -2.61 16.32
CA LEU A 51 -17.48 -2.25 16.88
C LEU A 51 -17.90 -3.16 18.05
N ALA A 52 -17.44 -4.41 18.05
CA ALA A 52 -17.62 -5.36 19.15
C ALA A 52 -16.63 -5.15 20.33
N GLY A 53 -15.72 -4.17 20.26
CA GLY A 53 -14.70 -3.91 21.28
C GLY A 53 -13.57 -4.94 21.33
N LEU A 54 -13.41 -5.76 20.29
CA LEU A 54 -12.45 -6.87 20.26
C LEU A 54 -11.14 -6.52 19.56
N ALA A 55 -11.05 -5.37 18.88
CA ALA A 55 -9.86 -4.93 18.15
C ALA A 55 -9.44 -3.51 18.54
N ARG A 56 -8.16 -3.19 18.28
CA ARG A 56 -7.62 -1.84 18.40
C ARG A 56 -8.17 -0.91 17.31
N PRO A 57 -8.13 0.42 17.49
CA PRO A 57 -8.53 1.41 16.49
C PRO A 57 -7.51 1.53 15.33
N GLY A 58 -6.91 0.43 14.90
CA GLY A 58 -5.83 0.43 13.91
C GLY A 58 -4.44 0.68 14.49
N PRO A 59 -3.42 0.63 13.63
CA PRO A 59 -2.03 0.87 14.00
C PRO A 59 -1.75 2.35 14.26
N THR A 60 -0.79 2.63 15.16
CA THR A 60 -0.22 3.97 15.32
C THR A 60 0.70 4.35 14.16
N VAL A 61 1.06 5.63 14.03
CA VAL A 61 2.10 6.07 13.06
C VAL A 61 3.43 5.33 13.29
N ARG A 62 3.77 5.05 14.56
CA ARG A 62 4.95 4.27 14.92
C ARG A 62 4.82 2.82 14.42
N ASP A 63 3.67 2.19 14.58
CA ASP A 63 3.42 0.83 14.10
C ASP A 63 3.53 0.76 12.58
N ASN A 64 2.94 1.72 11.87
CA ASN A 64 3.04 1.82 10.41
C ASN A 64 4.51 1.88 9.97
N ARG A 65 5.30 2.78 10.57
CA ARG A 65 6.73 2.87 10.26
C ARG A 65 7.49 1.59 10.60
N ALA A 66 7.21 0.99 11.76
CA ALA A 66 7.89 -0.21 12.23
C ALA A 66 7.61 -1.41 11.32
N VAL A 67 6.36 -1.66 10.93
CA VAL A 67 6.01 -2.78 10.05
C VAL A 67 6.70 -2.68 8.70
N HIS A 68 6.73 -1.50 8.07
CA HIS A 68 7.42 -1.33 6.79
C HIS A 68 8.94 -1.50 6.93
N ALA A 69 9.55 -0.93 7.97
CA ALA A 69 10.99 -1.07 8.19
C ALA A 69 11.40 -2.52 8.48
N VAL A 70 10.66 -3.22 9.34
CA VAL A 70 10.91 -4.63 9.66
C VAL A 70 10.67 -5.51 8.44
N ALA A 71 9.62 -5.27 7.66
CA ALA A 71 9.39 -5.98 6.41
C ALA A 71 10.57 -5.82 5.45
N ARG A 72 11.07 -4.60 5.27
CA ARG A 72 12.23 -4.34 4.40
C ARG A 72 13.48 -5.10 4.84
N LEU A 73 13.71 -5.20 6.15
CA LEU A 73 14.88 -5.90 6.70
C LEU A 73 14.72 -7.42 6.62
N VAL A 74 13.57 -7.96 7.03
CA VAL A 74 13.34 -9.41 7.10
C VAL A 74 13.19 -10.03 5.71
N LEU A 75 12.55 -9.33 4.78
CA LEU A 75 12.31 -9.83 3.43
C LEU A 75 13.45 -9.51 2.45
N SER A 76 14.52 -8.86 2.91
CA SER A 76 15.64 -8.46 2.05
C SER A 76 16.25 -9.67 1.34
N GLY A 77 16.29 -9.62 0.01
CA GLY A 77 16.79 -10.72 -0.83
C GLY A 77 15.82 -11.89 -1.02
N ALA A 78 14.67 -11.89 -0.33
CA ALA A 78 13.59 -12.83 -0.57
C ALA A 78 12.48 -12.21 -1.43
N ILE A 79 11.94 -11.06 -0.99
CA ILE A 79 10.90 -10.30 -1.68
C ILE A 79 11.42 -8.87 -1.87
N ASP A 80 11.69 -8.49 -3.11
CA ASP A 80 12.44 -7.27 -3.43
C ASP A 80 11.68 -5.97 -3.14
N HIS A 81 10.35 -6.04 -3.22
CA HIS A 81 9.48 -4.87 -3.23
C HIS A 81 8.56 -4.81 -2.02
N VAL A 82 8.59 -3.69 -1.31
CA VAL A 82 7.65 -3.37 -0.23
C VAL A 82 6.80 -2.19 -0.67
N GLN A 83 5.49 -2.40 -0.74
CA GLN A 83 4.54 -1.37 -1.17
C GLN A 83 3.96 -0.59 0.02
N CYS A 84 3.70 0.70 -0.16
CA CYS A 84 2.83 1.47 0.74
C CYS A 84 1.51 1.86 0.06
N SER A 85 0.41 1.75 0.81
CA SER A 85 -0.93 2.10 0.34
C SER A 85 -1.32 3.51 0.82
N TRP A 86 -1.26 4.49 -0.09
CA TRP A 86 -1.54 5.90 0.23
C TRP A 86 -2.99 6.16 0.64
N VAL A 87 -3.93 5.33 0.19
CA VAL A 87 -5.35 5.38 0.59
C VAL A 87 -5.58 4.94 2.03
N LYS A 88 -4.66 4.18 2.61
CA LYS A 88 -4.75 3.77 4.02
C LYS A 88 -3.84 4.57 4.94
N LEU A 89 -2.63 4.92 4.47
CA LEU A 89 -1.63 5.63 5.26
C LEU A 89 -1.76 7.17 5.18
N GLY A 90 -2.31 7.68 4.08
CA GLY A 90 -2.21 9.08 3.74
C GLY A 90 -0.84 9.46 3.19
N VAL A 91 -0.77 10.68 2.64
CA VAL A 91 0.41 11.24 1.95
C VAL A 91 1.62 11.31 2.88
N ASP A 92 1.46 11.86 4.08
CA ASP A 92 2.61 12.14 4.96
C ASP A 92 3.26 10.86 5.50
N GLN A 93 2.47 9.86 5.85
CA GLN A 93 3.01 8.57 6.27
C GLN A 93 3.64 7.82 5.10
N CYS A 94 3.07 7.89 3.88
CA CYS A 94 3.72 7.36 2.69
C CYS A 94 5.11 7.97 2.45
N ARG A 95 5.25 9.31 2.57
CA ARG A 95 6.55 9.98 2.48
C ARG A 95 7.54 9.43 3.52
N GLN A 96 7.10 9.27 4.77
CA GLN A 96 7.94 8.72 5.84
C GLN A 96 8.42 7.31 5.52
N VAL A 97 7.55 6.41 5.04
CA VAL A 97 7.95 5.02 4.77
C VAL A 97 8.78 4.89 3.49
N LEU A 98 8.58 5.73 2.48
CA LEU A 98 9.45 5.82 1.29
C LEU A 98 10.90 6.21 1.65
N SER A 99 11.06 7.08 2.65
CA SER A 99 12.38 7.39 3.21
C SER A 99 13.00 6.23 4.00
N GLY A 100 12.17 5.27 4.45
CA GLY A 100 12.55 4.12 5.27
C GLY A 100 12.78 2.80 4.51
N GLY A 101 12.78 2.83 3.18
CA GLY A 101 13.10 1.67 2.33
C GLY A 101 11.92 1.02 1.61
N VAL A 102 10.71 1.58 1.75
CA VAL A 102 9.62 1.30 0.82
C VAL A 102 9.99 1.84 -0.55
N ASP A 103 9.75 1.04 -1.57
CA ASP A 103 10.12 1.32 -2.96
C ASP A 103 8.94 1.30 -3.93
N ASP A 104 7.77 0.84 -3.46
CA ASP A 104 6.56 0.82 -4.26
C ASP A 104 5.41 1.62 -3.61
N LEU A 105 4.71 2.40 -4.42
CA LEU A 105 3.58 3.22 -4.01
C LEU A 105 2.36 2.70 -4.77
N GLY A 106 1.33 2.31 -4.03
CA GLY A 106 0.09 1.81 -4.64
C GLY A 106 -0.42 2.75 -5.72
N GLY A 107 -0.88 2.18 -6.83
CA GLY A 107 -1.16 2.92 -8.07
C GLY A 107 -2.33 3.91 -8.00
N THR A 108 -2.66 4.48 -9.15
CA THR A 108 -3.81 5.39 -9.31
C THR A 108 -5.11 4.63 -9.07
N LEU A 109 -5.91 5.11 -8.13
CA LEU A 109 -7.26 4.61 -7.90
C LEU A 109 -8.25 5.61 -8.50
N MET A 110 -9.12 5.15 -9.42
CA MET A 110 -10.12 6.01 -10.07
C MET A 110 -11.32 6.26 -9.15
N GLU A 111 -11.76 5.23 -8.42
CA GLU A 111 -12.76 5.32 -7.34
C GLU A 111 -12.56 4.13 -6.39
N GLU A 112 -12.05 4.36 -5.18
CA GLU A 112 -11.93 3.29 -4.20
C GLU A 112 -13.13 3.24 -3.25
N THR A 113 -14.19 2.54 -3.68
CA THR A 113 -15.42 2.36 -2.89
C THR A 113 -15.17 1.52 -1.64
N ILE A 114 -14.25 0.55 -1.66
CA ILE A 114 -13.99 -0.36 -0.52
C ILE A 114 -13.33 0.37 0.66
N SER A 115 -12.25 1.13 0.42
CA SER A 115 -11.59 1.93 1.47
C SER A 115 -12.51 3.01 2.03
N ARG A 116 -13.36 3.61 1.18
CA ARG A 116 -14.41 4.56 1.61
C ARG A 116 -15.47 3.87 2.47
N MET A 117 -15.96 2.70 2.05
CA MET A 117 -16.90 1.89 2.84
C MET A 117 -16.31 1.42 4.16
N ALA A 118 -15.00 1.21 4.24
CA ALA A 118 -14.29 0.91 5.49
C ALA A 118 -14.08 2.14 6.40
N GLY A 119 -14.32 3.35 5.89
CA GLY A 119 -14.21 4.61 6.64
C GLY A 119 -12.87 5.32 6.51
N SER A 120 -12.06 5.05 5.47
CA SER A 120 -10.86 5.84 5.21
C SER A 120 -11.22 7.29 4.89
N GLN A 121 -10.51 8.22 5.52
CA GLN A 121 -10.64 9.66 5.26
C GLN A 121 -9.63 10.17 4.22
N HIS A 122 -8.70 9.32 3.77
CA HIS A 122 -7.74 9.68 2.74
C HIS A 122 -8.40 9.56 1.37
N GLY A 123 -8.25 10.60 0.53
CA GLY A 123 -9.06 10.82 -0.67
C GLY A 123 -9.21 9.60 -1.59
N SER A 124 -10.28 9.58 -2.39
CA SER A 124 -10.64 8.41 -3.21
C SER A 124 -9.97 8.34 -4.58
N ARG A 125 -9.13 9.32 -4.90
CA ARG A 125 -8.44 9.43 -6.21
C ARG A 125 -7.13 10.21 -6.08
N LYS A 126 -6.10 9.75 -6.77
CA LYS A 126 -4.86 10.49 -7.07
C LYS A 126 -4.51 10.32 -8.54
N SER A 127 -4.13 11.40 -9.21
CA SER A 127 -3.62 11.31 -10.59
C SER A 127 -2.19 10.76 -10.60
N VAL A 128 -1.67 10.48 -11.80
CA VAL A 128 -0.26 10.08 -11.96
C VAL A 128 0.66 11.16 -11.42
N GLU A 129 0.35 12.42 -11.72
CA GLU A 129 1.12 13.60 -11.30
C GLU A 129 1.17 13.74 -9.77
N ASP A 130 0.04 13.51 -9.07
CA ASP A 130 0.00 13.53 -7.61
C ASP A 130 0.92 12.48 -6.98
N LEU A 131 1.00 11.29 -7.60
CA LEU A 131 1.87 10.20 -7.14
C LEU A 131 3.34 10.49 -7.46
N GLU A 132 3.62 11.02 -8.65
CA GLU A 132 4.97 11.46 -9.04
C GLU A 132 5.51 12.55 -8.11
N GLU A 133 4.67 13.52 -7.73
CA GLU A 133 5.02 14.56 -6.77
C GLU A 133 5.29 13.96 -5.38
N LEU A 134 4.47 13.01 -4.92
CA LEU A 134 4.70 12.31 -3.65
C LEU A 134 6.07 11.66 -3.62
N VAL A 135 6.39 10.86 -4.65
CA VAL A 135 7.66 10.13 -4.76
C VAL A 135 8.84 11.10 -4.85
N THR A 136 8.73 12.14 -5.68
CA THR A 136 9.78 13.16 -5.86
C THR A 136 10.02 13.94 -4.57
N SER A 137 8.96 14.33 -3.85
CA SER A 137 9.05 15.02 -2.55
C SER A 137 9.70 14.18 -1.45
N ALA A 138 9.72 12.85 -1.60
CA ALA A 138 10.44 11.93 -0.73
C ALA A 138 11.91 11.69 -1.17
N GLY A 139 12.40 12.44 -2.17
CA GLY A 139 13.77 12.32 -2.68
C GLY A 139 14.00 11.08 -3.54
N ARG A 140 12.95 10.54 -4.17
CA ARG A 140 13.00 9.33 -5.00
C ARG A 140 12.62 9.65 -6.45
N THR A 141 13.02 8.78 -7.38
CA THR A 141 12.64 8.89 -8.79
C THR A 141 11.39 8.08 -9.07
N PRO A 142 10.27 8.69 -9.51
CA PRO A 142 9.08 7.94 -9.87
C PRO A 142 9.30 7.07 -11.11
N ARG A 143 8.79 5.83 -11.06
CA ARG A 143 8.79 4.90 -12.18
C ARG A 143 7.45 4.17 -12.22
N GLN A 144 6.76 4.27 -13.36
CA GLN A 144 5.59 3.43 -13.61
C GLN A 144 6.05 2.00 -13.92
N ARG A 145 5.37 1.01 -13.36
CA ARG A 145 5.76 -0.41 -13.45
C ARG A 145 4.59 -1.32 -13.78
N THR A 146 4.88 -2.47 -14.40
CA THR A 146 3.90 -3.57 -14.55
C THR A 146 3.74 -4.33 -13.24
N THR A 147 2.79 -5.27 -13.14
CA THR A 147 2.61 -6.11 -11.94
C THR A 147 3.89 -6.88 -11.56
N THR A 148 4.72 -7.22 -12.55
CA THR A 148 6.00 -7.92 -12.35
C THR A 148 7.20 -6.98 -12.36
N TYR A 149 7.00 -5.69 -12.06
CA TYR A 149 8.05 -4.68 -11.95
C TYR A 149 8.86 -4.43 -13.24
N GLY A 150 8.26 -4.73 -14.39
CA GLY A 150 8.82 -4.47 -15.72
C GLY A 150 8.49 -3.09 -16.29
N GLU A 151 9.00 -2.83 -17.49
CA GLU A 151 8.71 -1.60 -18.25
C GLU A 151 7.24 -1.52 -18.68
N VAL A 152 6.70 -0.31 -18.62
CA VAL A 152 5.33 -0.02 -19.04
C VAL A 152 5.36 0.51 -20.48
N PRO A 153 4.56 -0.07 -21.40
CA PRO A 153 4.50 0.41 -22.77
C PRO A 153 4.07 1.89 -22.89
N PRO A 154 4.58 2.66 -23.88
CA PRO A 154 4.28 4.09 -24.01
C PRO A 154 2.78 4.42 -24.10
N GLU A 155 1.98 3.55 -24.73
CA GLU A 155 0.53 3.73 -24.83
C GLU A 155 -0.17 3.66 -23.47
N ARG A 156 0.37 2.87 -22.53
CA ARG A 156 -0.16 2.76 -21.16
C ARG A 156 0.21 3.98 -20.31
N HIS A 157 1.40 4.55 -20.52
CA HIS A 157 1.75 5.85 -19.95
C HIS A 157 0.79 6.94 -20.42
N ALA A 158 0.56 7.03 -21.74
CA ALA A 158 -0.35 8.00 -22.31
C ALA A 158 -1.78 7.82 -21.80
N ALA A 159 -2.26 6.58 -21.68
CA ALA A 159 -3.59 6.28 -21.17
C ALA A 159 -3.76 6.70 -19.69
N ALA A 160 -2.77 6.43 -18.83
CA ALA A 160 -2.82 6.77 -17.41
C ALA A 160 -2.90 8.28 -17.14
N ARG A 161 -2.31 9.10 -18.04
CA ARG A 161 -2.34 10.56 -17.96
C ARG A 161 -3.59 11.20 -18.57
N ARG A 162 -4.43 10.45 -19.28
CA ARG A 162 -5.71 10.98 -19.75
C ARG A 162 -6.63 11.21 -18.56
N ARG A 163 -7.01 12.47 -18.30
CA ARG A 163 -8.09 12.78 -17.38
C ARG A 163 -9.36 12.06 -17.86
N SER A 164 -10.01 11.29 -16.98
CA SER A 164 -11.39 10.86 -17.24
C SER A 164 -12.24 12.10 -17.54
N PRO A 165 -13.15 12.05 -18.53
CA PRO A 165 -14.09 13.15 -18.75
C PRO A 165 -14.84 13.45 -17.44
N ALA A 166 -15.21 14.71 -17.26
CA ALA A 166 -16.03 15.13 -16.12
C ALA A 166 -17.22 14.17 -15.96
N PRO A 167 -17.61 13.80 -14.72
CA PRO A 167 -18.79 13.00 -14.52
C PRO A 167 -19.95 13.67 -15.27
N LEU A 168 -20.68 12.86 -16.07
CA LEU A 168 -21.86 13.34 -16.77
C LEU A 168 -22.78 13.99 -15.72
N PRO A 169 -23.34 15.19 -16.01
CA PRO A 169 -24.24 15.84 -15.06
C PRO A 169 -25.35 14.85 -14.73
N LEU A 170 -25.54 14.60 -13.43
CA LEU A 170 -26.70 13.87 -12.95
C LEU A 170 -27.92 14.66 -13.42
N LEU A 171 -28.67 14.09 -14.35
CA LEU A 171 -29.97 14.63 -14.74
C LEU A 171 -30.84 14.64 -13.49
N SER A 172 -31.25 15.85 -13.09
CA SER A 172 -32.12 16.15 -11.95
C SER A 172 -33.49 15.53 -12.10
#